data_AF-A0A939WA54-F1
#
_entry.id   AF-A0A939WA54-F1
#
_cell.length_a   1.000
_cell.length_b   1.000
_cell.length_c   1.000
_cell.angle_alpha   90.00
_cell.angle_beta   90.00
_cell.angle_gamma   90.00
#
_symmetry.space_group_name_H-M   'P 1'
#
loop_
_entity.id
_entity.type
_entity.pdbx_description
1 polymer ?
#
loop_
_entity_poly.entity_id
_entity_poly.type
_entity_poly.pdbx_seq_one_letter_code
_entity_poly.pdbx_strand_id
1 'polypeptide(L)'
;MRILVIGSGGREHALVWKLKQSPRVTDIIVAPGNGGIAMEGVRCIDVDVSDILGLAKLARSEKVDLVVPGPELPLTLGITNAMTAAGVPCFGPDRYCAQLEGSKYFAKDIMGRAGVPTAACAVFEDAAAAKAFVQKRGAPL
;
A
#
# COMPACT_ATOMS: atom_id res chain seq x y z
N MET A 1 1.07 17.51 14.32
CA MET A 1 1.60 16.43 13.47
C MET A 1 1.06 16.60 12.06
N ARG A 2 1.93 16.76 11.07
CA ARG A 2 1.58 16.82 9.65
C ARG A 2 1.66 15.44 9.01
N ILE A 3 0.59 15.01 8.35
CA ILE A 3 0.50 13.68 7.74
C ILE A 3 0.44 13.82 6.21
N LEU A 4 1.15 12.95 5.49
CA LEU A 4 0.94 12.70 4.07
C LEU A 4 0.17 11.38 3.88
N VAL A 5 -1.03 11.43 3.32
CA VAL A 5 -1.78 10.25 2.89
C VAL A 5 -1.54 10.04 1.40
N ILE A 6 -1.17 8.82 0.99
CA ILE A 6 -0.91 8.50 -0.42
C ILE A 6 -2.08 7.68 -0.96
N GLY A 7 -2.66 8.11 -2.07
CA GLY A 7 -3.77 7.48 -2.78
C GLY A 7 -4.92 8.45 -3.07
N SER A 8 -5.94 7.93 -3.75
CA SER A 8 -7.07 8.70 -4.28
C SER A 8 -8.41 7.94 -4.17
N GLY A 9 -8.44 6.80 -3.49
CA GLY A 9 -9.64 5.98 -3.32
C GLY A 9 -10.49 6.38 -2.12
N GLY A 10 -11.63 5.68 -1.97
CA GLY A 10 -12.52 5.86 -0.82
C GLY A 10 -11.87 5.47 0.52
N ARG A 11 -10.93 4.52 0.51
CA ARG A 11 -10.12 4.17 1.70
C ARG A 11 -9.30 5.35 2.17
N GLU A 12 -8.63 6.06 1.26
CA GLU A 12 -7.83 7.23 1.63
C GLU A 12 -8.70 8.41 2.07
N HIS A 13 -9.90 8.56 1.50
CA HIS A 13 -10.89 9.50 2.04
C HIS A 13 -11.28 9.15 3.48
N ALA A 14 -11.60 7.90 3.77
CA ALA A 14 -11.91 7.47 5.14
C ALA A 14 -10.74 7.68 6.11
N LEU A 15 -9.50 7.43 5.66
CA LEU A 15 -8.29 7.71 6.45
C LEU A 15 -8.15 9.21 6.75
N VAL A 16 -8.29 10.08 5.75
CA VAL A 16 -8.25 11.54 5.93
C VAL A 16 -9.35 11.99 6.89
N TRP A 17 -10.59 11.59 6.64
CA TRP A 17 -11.74 11.89 7.48
C TRP A 17 -11.49 11.51 8.94
N LYS A 18 -10.88 10.34 9.19
CA LYS A 18 -10.62 9.89 10.55
C LYS A 18 -9.43 10.58 11.20
N LEU A 19 -8.33 10.75 10.47
CA LEU A 19 -7.09 11.37 10.97
C LEU A 19 -7.33 12.84 11.38
N LYS A 20 -8.16 13.58 10.62
CA LYS A 20 -8.53 14.97 10.94
C LYS A 20 -9.20 15.15 12.29
N GLN A 21 -9.84 14.11 12.83
CA GLN A 21 -10.51 14.18 14.14
C GLN A 21 -9.53 14.15 15.32
N SER A 22 -8.25 13.84 15.09
CA SER A 22 -7.27 13.80 16.16
C SER A 22 -6.78 15.21 16.52
N PRO A 23 -6.80 15.62 17.80
CA PRO A 23 -6.27 16.92 18.21
C PRO A 23 -4.75 17.03 18.05
N ARG A 24 -4.04 15.92 17.79
CA ARG A 24 -2.59 15.90 17.54
C ARG A 24 -2.24 16.20 16.07
N VAL A 25 -3.21 16.08 15.16
CA VAL A 25 -3.02 16.31 13.74
C VAL A 25 -3.23 17.79 13.45
N THR A 26 -2.21 18.41 12.88
CA THR A 26 -2.19 19.86 12.60
C THR A 26 -2.41 20.17 11.14
N ASP A 27 -2.07 19.22 10.25
CA ASP A 27 -2.21 19.38 8.80
C ASP A 27 -2.24 17.99 8.15
N ILE A 28 -3.01 17.86 7.07
CA ILE A 28 -3.03 16.65 6.24
C ILE A 28 -2.86 17.06 4.79
N ILE A 29 -1.93 16.39 4.14
CA ILE A 29 -1.64 16.51 2.71
C ILE A 29 -1.98 15.16 2.08
N VAL A 30 -2.52 15.18 0.87
CA VAL A 30 -2.88 13.96 0.15
C VAL A 30 -2.26 13.99 -1.23
N ALA A 31 -1.74 12.85 -1.69
CA ALA A 31 -1.14 12.71 -3.01
C ALA A 31 -1.60 11.43 -3.72
N PRO A 32 -2.27 11.50 -4.89
CA PRO A 32 -2.81 12.72 -5.52
C PRO A 32 -4.14 13.19 -4.90
N GLY A 33 -4.84 12.35 -4.16
CA GLY A 33 -6.18 12.66 -3.62
C GLY A 33 -7.27 12.65 -4.70
N ASN A 34 -8.47 13.12 -4.34
CA ASN A 34 -9.62 13.27 -5.24
C ASN A 34 -10.52 14.44 -4.78
N GLY A 35 -11.56 14.76 -5.55
CA GLY A 35 -12.47 15.88 -5.22
C GLY A 35 -13.19 15.74 -3.87
N GLY A 36 -13.60 14.52 -3.49
CA GLY A 36 -14.23 14.26 -2.19
C GLY A 36 -13.28 14.44 -1.01
N ILE A 37 -12.02 14.06 -1.18
CA ILE A 37 -10.94 14.32 -0.22
C ILE A 37 -10.69 15.82 -0.12
N ALA A 38 -10.63 16.55 -1.24
CA ALA A 38 -10.44 18.01 -1.22
C ALA A 38 -11.57 18.74 -0.47
N MET A 39 -12.81 18.23 -0.53
CA MET A 39 -13.94 18.76 0.25
C MET A 39 -13.77 18.59 1.77
N GLU A 40 -12.84 17.74 2.23
CA GLU A 40 -12.41 17.71 3.63
C GLU A 40 -11.52 18.92 3.99
N GLY A 41 -11.27 19.86 3.09
CA GLY A 41 -10.42 21.03 3.38
C GLY A 41 -8.95 20.70 3.56
N VAL A 42 -8.47 19.61 2.93
CA VAL A 42 -7.06 19.20 2.91
C VAL A 42 -6.45 19.49 1.54
N ARG A 43 -5.13 19.70 1.50
CA ARG A 43 -4.41 19.93 0.23
C ARG A 43 -4.19 18.61 -0.50
N CYS A 44 -4.69 18.54 -1.73
CA CYS A 44 -4.38 17.46 -2.67
C CYS A 44 -3.27 17.96 -3.62
N ILE A 45 -2.16 17.23 -3.67
CA ILE A 45 -0.98 17.59 -4.48
C ILE A 45 -0.80 16.50 -5.52
N ASP A 46 -0.76 16.91 -6.80
CA ASP A 46 -0.66 16.00 -7.93
C ASP A 46 0.75 15.36 -8.01
N VAL A 47 0.88 14.21 -7.37
CA VAL A 47 2.05 13.32 -7.45
C VAL A 47 1.52 11.90 -7.61
N ASP A 48 1.99 11.21 -8.64
CA ASP A 48 1.57 9.84 -8.93
C ASP A 48 1.99 8.89 -7.79
N VAL A 49 1.12 7.92 -7.47
CA VAL A 49 1.38 6.96 -6.39
C VAL A 49 2.58 6.03 -6.66
N SER A 50 3.00 5.89 -7.91
CA SER A 50 4.20 5.15 -8.31
C SER A 50 5.48 5.98 -8.30
N ASP A 51 5.39 7.32 -8.20
CA ASP A 51 6.57 8.20 -8.11
C ASP A 51 7.12 8.24 -6.68
N ILE A 52 7.81 7.16 -6.29
CA ILE A 52 8.37 7.00 -4.94
C ILE A 52 9.33 8.13 -4.58
N LEU A 53 10.13 8.61 -5.55
CA LEU A 53 11.09 9.69 -5.32
C LEU A 53 10.39 11.04 -5.18
N GLY A 54 9.38 11.30 -6.01
CA GLY A 54 8.53 12.49 -5.92
C GLY A 54 7.79 12.55 -4.58
N LEU A 55 7.21 11.44 -4.14
CA LEU A 55 6.54 11.32 -2.84
C LEU A 55 7.51 11.54 -1.67
N ALA A 56 8.71 10.96 -1.71
CA ALA A 56 9.73 11.17 -0.68
C ALA A 56 10.21 12.63 -0.65
N LYS A 57 10.37 13.26 -1.82
CA LYS A 57 10.70 14.68 -1.94
C LYS A 57 9.58 15.54 -1.35
N LEU A 58 8.34 15.25 -1.67
CA LEU A 58 7.16 15.94 -1.15
C LEU A 58 7.10 15.86 0.37
N ALA A 59 7.26 14.67 0.94
CA ALA A 59 7.24 14.47 2.39
C ALA A 59 8.30 15.32 3.09
N ARG A 60 9.52 15.39 2.54
CA ARG A 60 10.58 16.24 3.10
C ARG A 60 10.30 17.74 2.93
N SER A 61 9.89 18.18 1.75
CA SER A 61 9.64 19.61 1.50
C SER A 61 8.52 20.15 2.36
N GLU A 62 7.48 19.34 2.57
CA GLU A 62 6.34 19.68 3.41
C GLU A 62 6.61 19.43 4.91
N LYS A 63 7.78 18.91 5.28
CA LYS A 63 8.13 18.57 6.68
C LYS A 63 7.06 17.68 7.32
N VAL A 64 6.70 16.61 6.61
CA VAL A 64 5.73 15.62 7.06
C VAL A 64 6.33 14.81 8.22
N ASP A 65 5.54 14.61 9.26
CA ASP A 65 5.93 13.83 10.44
C ASP A 65 5.60 12.34 10.28
N LEU A 66 4.61 12.01 9.44
CA LEU A 66 4.16 10.64 9.19
C LEU A 66 3.59 10.50 7.78
N VAL A 67 4.01 9.45 7.07
CA VAL A 67 3.42 9.04 5.79
C VAL A 67 2.51 7.83 6.00
N VAL A 68 1.34 7.83 5.35
CA VAL A 68 0.35 6.75 5.38
C VAL A 68 0.01 6.35 3.94
N PRO A 69 0.67 5.32 3.38
CA PRO A 69 0.30 4.77 2.09
C PRO A 69 -1.02 4.01 2.17
N GLY A 70 -1.99 4.38 1.35
CA GLY A 70 -3.27 3.67 1.26
C GLY A 70 -3.23 2.50 0.28
N PRO A 71 -2.87 2.70 -1.00
CA PRO A 71 -2.74 1.63 -1.99
C PRO A 71 -1.53 0.72 -1.76
N GLU A 72 -1.66 -0.50 -2.26
CA GLU A 72 -0.64 -1.54 -2.26
C GLU A 72 0.52 -1.25 -3.21
N LEU A 73 0.27 -0.59 -4.34
CA LEU A 73 1.29 -0.30 -5.35
C LEU A 73 2.53 0.43 -4.77
N PRO A 74 2.41 1.60 -4.11
CA PRO A 74 3.58 2.28 -3.54
C PRO A 74 4.32 1.42 -2.50
N LEU A 75 3.63 0.57 -1.75
CA LEU A 75 4.24 -0.35 -0.79
C LEU A 75 5.11 -1.40 -1.52
N THR A 76 4.58 -2.02 -2.58
CA THR A 76 5.33 -2.99 -3.40
C THR A 76 6.49 -2.37 -4.18
N LEU A 77 6.43 -1.06 -4.45
CA LEU A 77 7.53 -0.28 -5.05
C LEU A 77 8.56 0.22 -4.01
N GLY A 78 8.27 0.10 -2.71
CA GLY A 78 9.21 0.41 -1.63
C GLY A 78 9.12 1.84 -1.08
N ILE A 79 7.93 2.43 -1.04
CA ILE A 79 7.71 3.75 -0.42
C ILE A 79 8.24 3.81 1.02
N THR A 80 7.97 2.79 1.82
CA THR A 80 8.42 2.74 3.22
C THR A 80 9.94 2.71 3.33
N ASN A 81 10.62 2.00 2.42
CA ASN A 81 12.09 2.00 2.36
C ASN A 81 12.61 3.40 2.01
N ALA A 82 12.02 4.06 1.01
CA ALA A 82 12.40 5.40 0.59
C ALA A 82 12.18 6.45 1.70
N MET A 83 11.05 6.37 2.42
CA MET A 83 10.74 7.26 3.55
C MET A 83 11.70 7.02 4.73
N THR A 84 12.01 5.75 5.03
CA THR A 84 13.00 5.39 6.07
C THR A 84 14.37 5.96 5.73
N ALA A 85 14.83 5.82 4.49
CA ALA A 85 16.09 6.39 4.02
C ALA A 85 16.09 7.94 4.05
N ALA A 86 14.91 8.55 3.91
CA ALA A 86 14.71 9.99 4.02
C ALA A 86 14.53 10.49 5.47
N GLY A 87 14.54 9.59 6.47
CA GLY A 87 14.32 9.93 7.88
C GLY A 87 12.87 10.30 8.21
N VAL A 88 11.90 9.90 7.38
CA VAL A 88 10.48 10.18 7.57
C VAL A 88 9.75 8.89 8.00
N PRO A 89 9.07 8.87 9.15
CA PRO A 89 8.26 7.72 9.56
C PRO A 89 7.18 7.39 8.53
N CYS A 90 7.00 6.10 8.25
CA CYS A 90 6.00 5.60 7.30
C CYS A 90 5.20 4.45 7.91
N PHE A 91 3.88 4.59 7.95
CA PHE A 91 2.96 3.57 8.46
C PHE A 91 2.57 2.62 7.34
N GLY A 92 3.41 1.61 7.11
CA GLY A 92 3.18 0.56 6.12
C GLY A 92 4.34 -0.43 6.10
N PRO A 93 4.17 -1.62 5.52
CA PRO A 93 5.26 -2.58 5.36
C PRO A 93 6.37 -2.02 4.46
N ASP A 94 7.59 -2.50 4.64
CA ASP A 94 8.64 -2.32 3.65
C ASP A 94 8.38 -3.16 2.38
N ARG A 95 9.17 -2.94 1.34
CA ARG A 95 9.02 -3.63 0.06
C ARG A 95 9.03 -5.15 0.20
N TYR A 96 9.87 -5.68 1.09
CA TYR A 96 9.99 -7.11 1.31
C TYR A 96 8.71 -7.67 1.93
N CYS A 97 8.22 -7.04 3.01
CA CYS A 97 7.00 -7.42 3.72
C CYS A 97 5.75 -7.18 2.88
N ALA A 98 5.74 -6.16 2.01
CA ALA A 98 4.63 -5.87 1.10
C ALA A 98 4.35 -7.01 0.12
N GLN A 99 5.30 -7.93 -0.10
CA GLN A 99 5.08 -9.14 -0.90
C GLN A 99 4.01 -10.06 -0.31
N LEU A 100 3.72 -9.97 0.99
CA LEU A 100 2.64 -10.75 1.62
C LEU A 100 1.27 -10.45 0.98
N GLU A 101 1.08 -9.24 0.45
CA GLU A 101 -0.10 -8.84 -0.32
C GLU A 101 0.20 -8.83 -1.83
N GLY A 102 1.36 -8.32 -2.24
CA GLY A 102 1.73 -8.13 -3.65
C GLY A 102 2.04 -9.42 -4.41
N SER A 103 2.41 -10.52 -3.73
CA SER A 103 2.73 -11.81 -4.36
C SER A 103 1.95 -12.94 -3.72
N LYS A 104 0.95 -13.46 -4.46
CA LYS A 104 0.14 -14.59 -4.00
C LYS A 104 0.96 -15.84 -3.74
N TYR A 105 2.01 -16.08 -4.53
CA TYR A 105 2.96 -17.16 -4.30
C TYR A 105 3.68 -16.99 -2.96
N PHE A 106 4.28 -15.81 -2.73
CA PHE A 106 4.98 -15.51 -1.49
C PHE A 106 4.06 -15.66 -0.28
N ALA A 107 2.84 -15.15 -0.37
CA ALA A 107 1.84 -15.29 0.68
C ALA A 107 1.52 -16.75 1.00
N LYS A 108 1.34 -17.60 -0.03
CA LYS A 108 1.07 -19.03 0.14
C LYS A 108 2.26 -19.80 0.71
N ASP A 109 3.48 -19.48 0.30
CA ASP A 109 4.69 -20.06 0.88
C ASP A 109 4.81 -19.73 2.37
N ILE A 110 4.67 -18.46 2.73
CA ILE A 110 4.72 -18.01 4.13
C ILE A 110 3.61 -18.66 4.95
N MET A 111 2.37 -18.71 4.45
CA MET A 111 1.26 -19.37 5.14
C MET A 111 1.53 -20.86 5.35
N GLY A 112 2.04 -21.56 4.33
CA GLY A 112 2.38 -22.98 4.43
C GLY A 112 3.48 -23.24 5.47
N ARG A 113 4.55 -22.43 5.45
CA ARG A 113 5.67 -22.54 6.41
C ARG A 113 5.26 -22.20 7.84
N ALA A 114 4.35 -21.24 8.01
CA ALA A 114 3.85 -20.82 9.32
C ALA A 114 2.67 -21.66 9.84
N GLY A 115 2.16 -22.62 9.06
CA GLY A 115 0.99 -23.43 9.44
C GLY A 115 -0.33 -22.65 9.46
N VAL A 116 -0.42 -21.53 8.72
CA VAL A 116 -1.63 -20.73 8.62
C VAL A 116 -2.64 -21.43 7.69
N PRO A 117 -3.86 -21.75 8.15
CA PRO A 117 -4.86 -22.40 7.32
C PRO A 117 -5.24 -21.53 6.10
N THR A 118 -5.14 -22.10 4.90
CA THR A 118 -5.50 -21.44 3.65
C THR A 118 -5.88 -22.47 2.60
N ALA A 119 -6.57 -22.05 1.53
CA ALA A 119 -6.92 -22.95 0.43
C ALA A 119 -5.65 -23.57 -0.19
N ALA A 120 -5.69 -24.88 -0.47
CA ALA A 120 -4.62 -25.55 -1.21
C ALA A 120 -4.40 -24.85 -2.56
N CYS A 121 -3.15 -24.66 -2.94
CA CYS A 121 -2.78 -24.03 -4.21
C CYS A 121 -1.57 -24.72 -4.83
N ALA A 122 -1.41 -24.50 -6.13
CA ALA A 122 -0.19 -24.79 -6.85
C ALA A 122 0.12 -23.58 -7.77
N VAL A 123 1.40 -23.33 -8.01
CA VAL A 123 1.88 -22.24 -8.85
C VAL A 123 2.53 -22.85 -10.09
N PHE A 124 2.22 -22.28 -11.25
CA PHE A 124 2.66 -22.79 -12.55
C PHE A 124 3.23 -21.62 -13.37
N GLU A 125 4.34 -21.87 -14.06
CA GLU A 125 4.91 -20.95 -15.04
C GLU A 125 4.54 -21.34 -16.48
N ASP A 126 4.05 -22.57 -16.67
CA ASP A 126 3.63 -23.09 -17.96
C ASP A 126 2.14 -23.48 -18.00
N ALA A 127 1.50 -23.20 -19.12
CA ALA A 127 0.06 -23.42 -19.30
C ALA A 127 -0.32 -24.92 -19.34
N ALA A 128 0.60 -25.81 -19.72
CA ALA A 128 0.31 -27.23 -19.87
C ALA A 128 0.18 -27.91 -18.50
N ALA A 129 1.12 -27.66 -17.59
CA ALA A 129 1.09 -28.13 -16.21
C ALA A 129 -0.11 -27.56 -15.46
N ALA A 130 -0.44 -26.28 -15.66
CA ALA A 130 -1.63 -25.66 -15.06
C ALA A 130 -2.92 -26.39 -15.51
N LYS A 131 -3.06 -26.68 -16.80
CA LYS A 131 -4.22 -27.43 -17.34
C LYS A 131 -4.29 -28.85 -16.78
N ALA A 132 -3.16 -29.55 -16.72
CA ALA A 132 -3.10 -30.91 -16.16
C ALA A 132 -3.50 -30.92 -14.67
N PHE A 133 -3.07 -29.92 -13.91
CA PHE A 133 -3.46 -29.77 -12.51
C PHE A 133 -4.97 -29.55 -12.36
N VAL A 134 -5.55 -28.65 -13.15
CA VAL A 134 -7.01 -28.39 -13.16
C VAL A 134 -7.79 -29.67 -13.49
N GLN A 135 -7.38 -30.39 -14.55
CA GLN A 135 -8.02 -31.65 -14.95
C GLN A 135 -7.94 -32.72 -13.85
N LYS A 136 -6.79 -32.81 -13.15
CA LYS A 136 -6.60 -33.76 -12.05
C LYS A 136 -7.42 -33.40 -10.81
N ARG A 137 -7.54 -32.10 -10.49
CA ARG A 137 -8.18 -31.62 -9.26
C ARG A 137 -9.71 -31.59 -9.37
N GLY A 138 -10.26 -31.31 -10.56
CA GLY A 138 -11.70 -31.12 -10.76
C GLY A 138 -12.21 -29.78 -10.22
N ALA A 139 -13.45 -29.41 -10.57
CA ALA A 139 -14.09 -28.16 -10.12
C ALA A 139 -14.99 -28.38 -8.88
N PRO A 140 -15.21 -27.35 -8.03
CA PRO A 140 -14.67 -25.99 -8.09
C PRO A 140 -13.21 -25.89 -7.61
N LEU A 141 -12.53 -24.85 -8.09
CA LEU A 141 -11.12 -24.50 -7.82
C LEU A 141 -11.01 -23.05 -7.34
#